data_AF-A0A562WIM8-F1
#
_entry.id   AF-A0A562WIM8-F1
#
_cell.length_a   1.000
_cell.length_b   1.000
_cell.length_c   1.000
_cell.angle_alpha   90.00
_cell.angle_beta   90.00
_cell.angle_gamma   90.00
#
_symmetry.space_group_name_H-M   'P 1'
#
loop_
_entity.id
_entity.type
_entity.pdbx_description
1 polymer ?
#
loop_
_entity_poly.entity_id
_entity_poly.type
_entity_poly.pdbx_seq_one_letter_code
_entity_poly.pdbx_strand_id
1 'polypeptide(L)'
;MPGREVLPSTVRRSPEKAQRTWAKTHDSAVETYGEGERAHRTAFAALKHEFEKVGDHWEPKGRKGPSDRQAAGAGRPGGHPPPPEWTRTPPRTT
;
A
#
# COMPACT_ATOMS: atom_id res chain seq x y z
N MET A 1 13.47 -3.04 -7.54
CA MET A 1 12.55 -3.89 -6.76
C MET A 1 12.19 -5.10 -7.62
N PRO A 2 12.91 -6.23 -7.48
CA PRO A 2 12.76 -7.42 -8.34
C PRO A 2 11.38 -8.12 -8.25
N GLY A 3 10.59 -7.84 -7.21
CA GLY A 3 9.24 -8.41 -7.07
C GLY A 3 8.27 -8.07 -8.21
N ARG A 4 8.46 -6.98 -8.96
CA ARG A 4 7.52 -6.62 -10.05
C ARG A 4 7.61 -7.54 -11.28
N GLU A 5 8.72 -8.25 -11.46
CA GLU A 5 8.98 -9.06 -12.65
C GLU A 5 8.45 -10.51 -12.51
N VAL A 6 8.30 -10.98 -11.26
CA VAL A 6 7.74 -12.30 -10.91
C VAL A 6 6.25 -12.26 -10.59
N LEU A 7 5.59 -11.11 -10.81
CA LEU A 7 4.19 -10.90 -10.50
C LEU A 7 3.30 -11.85 -11.33
N PRO A 8 2.48 -12.69 -10.68
CA PRO A 8 1.53 -13.54 -11.38
C PRO A 8 0.49 -12.68 -12.10
N SER A 9 0.06 -13.13 -13.29
CA SER A 9 -0.85 -12.39 -14.17
C SER A 9 -2.15 -11.94 -13.49
N THR A 10 -2.64 -12.75 -12.54
CA THR A 10 -3.79 -12.46 -11.68
C THR A 10 -3.55 -11.22 -10.80
N VAL A 11 -2.37 -11.09 -10.19
CA VAL A 11 -2.01 -9.93 -9.36
C VAL A 11 -1.73 -8.71 -10.25
N ARG A 12 -1.17 -8.87 -11.44
CA ARG A 12 -0.99 -7.77 -12.40
C ARG A 12 -2.30 -7.13 -12.87
N ARG A 13 -3.36 -7.93 -12.97
CA ARG A 13 -4.72 -7.47 -13.31
C ARG A 13 -5.51 -6.96 -12.10
N SER A 14 -4.96 -7.10 -10.90
CA SER A 14 -5.55 -6.63 -9.64
C SER A 14 -5.24 -5.14 -9.40
N PRO A 15 -5.99 -4.45 -8.53
CA PRO A 15 -5.74 -3.05 -8.20
C PRO A 15 -4.33 -2.80 -7.66
N GLU A 16 -3.83 -1.57 -7.80
CA GLU A 16 -2.47 -1.19 -7.38
C GLU A 16 -2.18 -1.54 -5.92
N LYS A 17 -3.19 -1.46 -5.05
CA LYS A 17 -3.07 -1.85 -3.65
C LYS A 17 -2.69 -3.33 -3.50
N ALA A 18 -3.32 -4.23 -4.28
CA ALA A 18 -3.00 -5.66 -4.27
C ALA A 18 -1.58 -5.90 -4.79
N GLN A 19 -1.20 -5.24 -5.88
CA GLN A 19 0.16 -5.34 -6.44
C GLN A 19 1.23 -4.88 -5.43
N ARG A 20 0.97 -3.78 -4.72
CA ARG A 20 1.88 -3.24 -3.71
C ARG A 20 1.98 -4.16 -2.48
N THR A 21 0.86 -4.70 -1.99
CA THR A 21 0.87 -5.67 -0.89
C THR A 21 1.65 -6.91 -1.29
N TRP A 22 1.42 -7.45 -2.49
CA TRP A 22 2.17 -8.61 -2.98
C TRP A 22 3.67 -8.33 -3.07
N ALA A 23 4.06 -7.24 -3.72
CA ALA A 23 5.47 -6.91 -3.93
C ALA A 23 6.20 -6.69 -2.60
N LYS A 24 5.58 -5.99 -1.64
CA LYS A 24 6.17 -5.75 -0.33
C LYS A 24 6.34 -7.05 0.46
N THR A 25 5.31 -7.90 0.48
CA THR A 25 5.38 -9.16 1.21
C THR A 25 6.33 -10.16 0.54
N HIS A 26 6.38 -10.19 -0.79
CA HIS A 26 7.32 -11.02 -1.55
C HIS A 26 8.75 -10.64 -1.24
N ASP A 27 9.08 -9.34 -1.31
CA ASP A 27 10.42 -8.81 -1.01
C ASP A 27 10.88 -9.23 0.40
N SER A 28 10.07 -8.98 1.43
CA SER A 28 10.39 -9.41 2.81
C SER A 28 10.48 -10.93 2.98
N ALA A 29 9.69 -11.68 2.23
CA ALA A 29 9.73 -13.14 2.28
C ALA A 29 10.96 -13.70 1.54
N VAL A 30 11.43 -13.04 0.48
CA VAL A 30 12.71 -13.35 -0.19
C VAL A 30 13.87 -13.06 0.75
N GLU A 31 13.85 -11.92 1.46
CA GLU A 31 14.87 -11.59 2.46
C GLU A 31 14.91 -12.63 3.60
N THR A 32 13.75 -13.14 4.02
CA THR A 32 13.66 -14.06 5.17
C THR A 32 13.95 -15.51 4.79
N TYR A 33 13.41 -15.98 3.66
CA TYR A 33 13.40 -17.40 3.30
C TYR A 33 14.21 -17.72 2.04
N GLY A 34 14.71 -16.70 1.34
CA GLY A 34 15.29 -16.83 0.00
C GLY A 34 14.25 -16.81 -1.11
N GLU A 35 14.72 -16.60 -2.35
CA GLU A 35 13.88 -16.73 -3.54
C GLU A 35 13.30 -18.15 -3.66
N GLY A 36 12.00 -18.24 -3.89
CA GLY A 36 11.34 -19.51 -4.15
C GLY A 36 9.88 -19.56 -3.76
N GLU A 37 9.33 -20.78 -3.75
CA GLU A 37 7.91 -21.01 -3.57
C GLU A 37 7.38 -20.55 -2.20
N ARG A 38 8.23 -20.53 -1.17
CA ARG A 38 7.86 -19.99 0.15
C ARG A 38 7.58 -18.49 0.09
N ALA A 39 8.41 -17.71 -0.59
CA ALA A 39 8.17 -16.27 -0.75
C ALA A 39 6.85 -16.00 -1.48
N HIS A 40 6.56 -16.79 -2.52
CA HIS A 40 5.32 -16.70 -3.28
C HIS A 40 4.10 -17.02 -2.41
N ARG A 41 4.15 -18.10 -1.63
CA ARG A 41 3.06 -18.49 -0.72
C ARG A 41 2.79 -17.42 0.34
N THR A 42 3.84 -16.83 0.93
CA THR A 42 3.70 -15.75 1.92
C THR A 42 3.05 -14.51 1.32
N ALA A 43 3.46 -14.11 0.11
CA ALA A 43 2.86 -12.99 -0.60
C ALA A 43 1.37 -13.23 -0.91
N PHE A 44 1.01 -14.42 -1.37
CA PHE A 44 -0.40 -14.79 -1.58
C PHE A 44 -1.20 -14.87 -0.28
N ALA A 45 -0.60 -15.31 0.82
CA ALA A 45 -1.27 -15.34 2.12
C ALA A 45 -1.66 -13.92 2.56
N ALA A 46 -0.72 -12.96 2.50
CA ALA A 46 -1.00 -11.56 2.81
C ALA A 46 -2.10 -10.99 1.90
N LEU A 47 -2.06 -11.33 0.61
CA LEU A 47 -3.07 -10.87 -0.34
C LEU A 47 -4.46 -11.44 -0.04
N LYS A 48 -4.56 -12.72 0.33
CA LYS A 48 -5.82 -13.37 0.76
C LYS A 48 -6.44 -12.76 2.02
N HIS A 49 -5.66 -12.09 2.85
CA HIS A 49 -6.18 -11.43 4.06
C HIS A 49 -6.93 -10.13 3.73
N GLU A 50 -6.48 -9.37 2.74
CA GLU A 50 -7.05 -8.08 2.37
C GLU A 50 -7.93 -8.14 1.10
N PHE A 51 -7.71 -9.14 0.26
CA PHE A 51 -8.34 -9.29 -1.05
C PHE A 51 -8.91 -10.70 -1.21
N GLU A 52 -10.03 -10.80 -1.91
CA GLU A 52 -10.62 -12.06 -2.34
C GLU A 52 -10.34 -12.31 -3.82
N LYS A 53 -10.11 -13.57 -4.18
CA LYS A 53 -9.85 -13.93 -5.57
C LYS A 53 -11.18 -13.99 -6.33
N VAL A 54 -11.36 -13.06 -7.27
CA VAL A 54 -12.54 -12.98 -8.14
C VAL A 54 -12.13 -13.34 -9.56
N GLY A 55 -12.37 -14.61 -9.91
CA GLY A 55 -12.00 -15.15 -11.23
C GLY A 55 -10.50 -15.01 -11.52
N ASP A 56 -10.18 -14.06 -12.40
CA ASP A 56 -8.82 -13.78 -12.89
C ASP A 56 -8.13 -12.58 -12.22
N HIS A 57 -8.72 -11.98 -11.19
CA HIS A 57 -8.08 -10.90 -10.42
C HIS A 57 -8.41 -11.01 -8.92
N TRP A 58 -7.80 -10.14 -8.12
CA TRP A 58 -8.05 -10.03 -6.69
C TRP A 58 -8.81 -8.75 -6.39
N GLU A 59 -9.96 -8.85 -5.76
CA GLU A 59 -10.81 -7.71 -5.37
C GLU A 59 -10.63 -7.41 -3.87
N PRO A 60 -10.56 -6.13 -3.46
CA PRO A 60 -10.42 -5.79 -2.06
C PRO A 60 -11.68 -6.18 -1.28
N LYS A 61 -11.50 -6.94 -0.20
CA LYS A 61 -12.61 -7.35 0.65
C LYS A 61 -13.08 -6.13 1.45
N GLY A 62 -14.26 -5.61 1.10
CA GLY A 62 -14.73 -4.31 1.56
C GLY A 62 -15.11 -4.27 3.04
N ARG A 63 -14.15 -3.94 3.93
CA ARG A 63 -14.17 -2.91 5.01
C ARG A 63 -12.70 -2.67 5.41
N LYS A 64 -12.06 -1.50 5.25
CA LYS A 64 -12.36 -0.16 5.79
C LYS A 64 -11.78 0.95 4.88
N GLY A 65 -12.62 1.92 4.49
CA GLY A 65 -12.23 3.32 4.23
C GLY A 65 -12.04 3.75 2.77
N PRO A 66 -12.24 5.06 2.46
CA PRO A 66 -12.17 5.68 1.13
C PRO A 66 -10.73 5.78 0.58
N SER A 67 -10.02 4.66 0.50
CA SER A 67 -8.59 4.60 0.22
C SER A 67 -8.19 4.55 -1.26
N ASP A 68 -9.10 4.82 -2.20
CA ASP A 68 -8.79 4.68 -3.64
C ASP A 68 -8.56 6.02 -4.39
N ARG A 69 -8.76 7.19 -3.76
CA ARG A 69 -8.52 8.48 -4.44
C ARG A 69 -7.08 8.99 -4.40
N GLN A 70 -6.19 8.38 -3.62
CA GLN A 70 -4.80 8.84 -3.44
C GLN A 70 -3.73 8.00 -4.18
N ALA A 71 -4.08 6.87 -4.79
CA ALA A 71 -3.09 6.04 -5.48
C ALA A 71 -2.58 6.65 -6.81
N ALA A 72 -3.32 7.58 -7.41
CA ALA A 72 -2.93 8.28 -8.64
C ALA A 72 -2.02 9.53 -8.44
N GLY A 73 -1.61 9.84 -7.20
CA GLY A 73 -1.01 11.13 -6.85
C GLY A 73 0.45 11.08 -6.41
N ALA A 74 1.37 10.54 -7.21
CA ALA A 74 2.80 10.75 -6.97
C ALA A 74 3.20 12.17 -7.40
N GLY A 75 3.11 13.13 -6.47
CA GLY A 75 3.45 14.53 -6.72
C GLY A 75 3.68 15.39 -5.46
N ARG A 76 4.72 15.06 -4.68
CA ARG A 76 5.49 15.91 -3.71
C ARG A 76 4.77 16.48 -2.46
N PRO A 77 5.37 16.35 -1.25
CA PRO A 77 4.94 17.09 -0.05
C PRO A 77 5.71 18.42 0.05
N GLY A 78 4.99 19.54 -0.05
CA GLY A 78 5.57 20.88 0.09
C GLY A 78 4.51 21.87 0.51
N GLY A 79 4.06 21.78 1.76
CA GLY A 79 3.09 22.70 2.33
C GLY A 79 2.97 22.46 3.82
N HIS A 80 3.81 23.12 4.59
CA HIS A 80 3.64 23.26 6.03
C HIS A 80 2.25 23.85 6.29
N PRO A 81 1.33 23.15 7.00
CA PRO A 81 0.06 23.75 7.37
C PRO A 81 0.36 24.93 8.32
N PRO A 82 -0.29 26.09 8.17
CA PRO A 82 -0.11 27.18 9.12
C PRO A 82 -0.53 26.71 10.53
N PRO A 83 0.21 27.11 11.58
CA PRO A 83 -0.12 26.71 12.95
C PRO A 83 -1.50 27.26 13.37
N PRO A 84 -2.21 26.56 14.26
CA PRO A 84 -3.54 26.95 14.72
C PRO A 84 -3.50 28.29 15.48
N GLU A 85 -4.55 29.09 15.26
CA GLU A 85 -4.72 30.49 15.69
C GLU A 85 -4.59 30.77 17.21
N TRP A 86 -4.54 29.73 18.05
CA TRP A 86 -4.42 29.84 19.51
C TRP A 86 -2.97 30.03 19.99
N THR A 87 -1.97 29.97 19.09
CA THR A 87 -0.56 30.29 19.42
C THR A 87 -0.22 31.77 19.27
N ARG A 88 -1.19 32.64 18.95
CA ARG A 88 -1.01 34.09 18.97
C ARG A 88 -1.21 34.62 20.40
N THR A 89 -0.14 34.68 21.17
CA THR A 89 -0.09 35.50 22.39
C THR A 89 -0.43 36.96 22.03
N PRO A 90 -1.44 37.60 22.63
CA PRO A 90 -1.65 39.03 22.44
C PRO A 90 -0.50 39.80 23.11
N PRO A 91 -0.01 40.91 22.53
CA PRO A 91 0.92 41.77 23.23
C PRO A 91 0.25 42.35 24.48
N ARG A 92 0.90 42.23 25.64
CA ARG A 92 0.57 43.00 26.84
C ARG A 92 0.63 44.48 26.50
N THR A 93 -0.53 45.11 26.33
CA THR A 93 -0.66 46.55 26.44
C THR A 93 -0.62 46.94 27.92
N THR A 94 0.16 47.98 28.19
CA THR A 94 0.33 48.73 29.43
C THR A 94 -0.95 48.97 30.21
#